data_AF-A0AAV3TA25-F1
#
_entry.id   AF-A0AAV3TA25-F1
#
_cell.length_a   1.000
_cell.length_b   1.000
_cell.length_c   1.000
_cell.angle_alpha   90.00
_cell.angle_beta   90.00
_cell.angle_gamma   90.00
#
_symmetry.space_group_name_H-M   'P 1'
#
loop_
_entity.id
_entity.type
_entity.pdbx_description
1 polymer ?
#
loop_
_entity_poly.entity_id
_entity_poly.type
_entity_poly.pdbx_seq_one_letter_code
_entity_poly.pdbx_strand_id
1 'polypeptide(L)'
;MKVGILESITLVGTLAVAISMVYAGGGLYLDGNPIGLVFVVLGVLLVVAERVLVTPQDLPTLVVEKAVGGVLPDPEESDSPDNE
;
A
#
# COMPACT_ATOMS: atom_id res chain seq x y z
N MET A 1 17.47 -2.15 9.05
CA MET A 1 15.99 -2.20 9.16
C MET A 1 15.60 -3.52 9.76
N LYS A 2 14.93 -3.53 10.92
CA LYS A 2 14.39 -4.76 11.50
C LYS A 2 12.90 -4.78 11.16
N VAL A 3 12.54 -5.56 10.15
CA VAL A 3 11.13 -5.82 9.79
C VAL A 3 10.46 -6.36 11.04
N GLY A 4 9.29 -5.82 11.40
CA GLY A 4 8.55 -6.33 12.55
C GLY A 4 8.21 -7.81 12.33
N ILE A 5 8.22 -8.63 13.38
CA ILE A 5 7.86 -10.06 13.26
C ILE A 5 6.45 -10.20 12.65
N LEU A 6 5.54 -9.32 13.04
CA LEU A 6 4.17 -9.30 12.52
C LEU A 6 4.10 -8.96 11.03
N GLU A 7 4.89 -7.97 10.60
CA GLU A 7 5.02 -7.56 9.19
C GLU A 7 5.62 -8.68 8.34
N SER A 8 6.56 -9.44 8.90
CA SER A 8 7.16 -10.59 8.22
C SER A 8 6.15 -11.72 8.05
N ILE A 9 5.30 -11.98 9.05
CA ILE A 9 4.27 -13.02 9.00
C ILE A 9 3.19 -12.66 7.96
N THR A 10 2.74 -11.41 7.93
CA THR A 10 1.79 -10.94 6.91
C THR A 10 2.36 -11.10 5.50
N LEU A 11 3.61 -10.67 5.29
CA LEU A 11 4.31 -10.82 4.01
C LEU A 11 4.39 -12.28 3.57
N VAL A 12 4.75 -13.18 4.49
CA VAL A 12 4.84 -14.62 4.20
C VAL A 12 3.46 -15.19 3.81
N GLY A 13 2.40 -14.80 4.53
CA GLY A 13 1.04 -15.21 4.21
C GLY A 13 0.60 -14.76 2.82
N THR A 14 0.80 -13.50 2.49
CA THR A 14 0.47 -12.93 1.18
C THR A 14 1.29 -13.57 0.07
N LEU A 15 2.58 -13.80 0.32
CA LEU A 15 3.45 -14.46 -0.65
C LEU A 15 2.99 -15.90 -0.95
N ALA A 16 2.53 -16.65 0.05
CA ALA A 16 2.01 -17.99 -0.15
C ALA A 16 0.78 -18.01 -1.08
N VAL A 17 -0.12 -17.04 -0.92
CA VAL A 17 -1.30 -16.87 -1.81
C VAL A 17 -0.87 -16.44 -3.20
N ALA A 18 0.00 -15.42 -3.31
CA ALA A 18 0.46 -14.90 -4.59
C ALA A 18 1.20 -15.95 -5.43
N ILE A 19 2.09 -16.74 -4.81
CA ILE A 19 2.81 -17.82 -5.50
C ILE A 19 1.82 -18.85 -6.06
N SER A 20 0.83 -19.25 -5.27
CA SER A 20 -0.19 -20.21 -5.70
C SER A 20 -1.00 -19.68 -6.90
N MET A 21 -1.36 -18.40 -6.86
CA MET A 21 -2.08 -17.70 -7.94
C MET A 21 -1.26 -17.63 -9.23
N VAL A 22 0.02 -17.26 -9.13
CA VAL A 22 0.95 -17.16 -10.27
C VAL A 22 1.23 -18.54 -10.86
N TYR A 23 1.39 -19.57 -10.02
CA TYR A 23 1.60 -20.94 -10.49
C TYR A 23 0.40 -21.45 -11.29
N ALA A 24 -0.82 -21.29 -10.75
CA ALA A 24 -2.04 -21.67 -11.45
C ALA A 24 -2.26 -20.86 -12.74
N GLY A 25 -2.07 -19.54 -12.68
CA GLY A 25 -2.20 -18.66 -13.85
C GLY A 25 -1.17 -18.95 -14.93
N GLY A 26 0.08 -19.21 -14.54
CA GLY A 26 1.16 -19.60 -15.44
C GLY A 26 0.85 -20.90 -16.17
N GLY A 27 0.34 -21.91 -15.45
CA GLY A 27 -0.13 -23.16 -16.06
C GLY A 27 -1.22 -22.92 -17.10
N LEU A 28 -2.27 -22.18 -16.74
CA LEU A 28 -3.38 -21.86 -17.66
C LEU A 28 -2.89 -21.11 -18.91
N TYR A 29 -1.95 -20.18 -18.74
CA TYR A 29 -1.39 -19.42 -19.86
C TYR A 29 -0.57 -20.30 -20.80
N LEU A 30 0.24 -21.21 -20.25
CA LEU A 30 1.02 -22.18 -21.03
C LEU A 30 0.13 -23.19 -21.76
N ASP A 31 -1.04 -23.51 -21.21
CA ASP A 31 -2.07 -24.34 -21.87
C ASP A 31 -2.84 -23.56 -22.97
N GLY A 32 -2.47 -22.31 -23.24
CA GLY A 32 -3.06 -21.48 -24.29
C GLY A 32 -4.30 -20.69 -23.86
N ASN A 33 -4.65 -20.71 -22.57
CA ASN A 33 -5.76 -19.90 -22.05
C ASN A 33 -5.26 -18.51 -21.61
N PRO A 34 -5.63 -17.42 -22.30
CA PRO A 34 -5.15 -16.07 -21.99
C PRO A 34 -5.58 -15.57 -20.61
N ILE A 35 -6.63 -16.16 -20.01
CA ILE A 35 -7.07 -15.84 -18.64
C ILE A 35 -5.95 -16.10 -17.63
N GLY A 36 -5.05 -17.05 -17.89
CA GLY A 36 -3.92 -17.34 -17.02
C GLY A 36 -3.03 -16.12 -16.76
N LEU A 37 -2.86 -15.24 -17.75
CA LEU A 37 -2.07 -14.01 -17.63
C LEU A 37 -2.71 -13.05 -16.61
N VAL A 38 -4.04 -12.98 -16.56
CA VAL A 38 -4.77 -12.17 -15.57
C VAL A 38 -4.49 -12.64 -14.15
N PHE A 39 -4.46 -13.96 -13.92
CA PHE A 39 -4.12 -14.54 -12.62
C PHE A 39 -2.68 -14.23 -12.20
N VAL A 40 -1.73 -14.30 -13.14
CA VAL A 40 -0.33 -13.92 -12.87
C VAL A 40 -0.24 -12.44 -12.49
N VAL A 41 -0.88 -11.55 -13.25
CA VAL A 41 -0.89 -10.10 -12.97
C VAL A 41 -1.54 -9.81 -11.62
N LEU A 42 -2.65 -10.46 -11.29
CA LEU A 42 -3.31 -10.33 -9.99
C LEU A 42 -2.40 -10.79 -8.85
N GLY A 43 -1.70 -11.91 -8.99
CA GLY A 43 -0.74 -12.39 -7.98
C GLY A 43 0.41 -11.41 -7.75
N VAL A 44 0.95 -10.82 -8.82
CA VAL A 44 1.98 -9.77 -8.71
C VAL A 44 1.42 -8.51 -8.04
N LEU A 45 0.23 -8.06 -8.45
CA LEU A 45 -0.44 -6.91 -7.85
C LEU A 45 -0.72 -7.11 -6.36
N LEU A 46 -1.07 -8.32 -5.94
CA LEU A 46 -1.30 -8.63 -4.53
C LEU A 46 -0.04 -8.32 -3.68
N VAL A 47 1.14 -8.72 -4.17
CA VAL A 47 2.43 -8.49 -3.49
C VAL A 47 2.83 -7.02 -3.54
N VAL A 48 2.63 -6.36 -4.68
CA VAL A 48 2.96 -4.94 -4.85
C VAL A 48 2.04 -4.07 -3.99
N ALA A 49 0.75 -4.37 -3.95
CA ALA A 49 -0.22 -3.66 -3.12
C ALA A 49 0.16 -3.75 -1.65
N GLU A 50 0.56 -4.92 -1.16
CA GLU A 50 1.05 -5.04 0.22
C GLU A 50 2.30 -4.18 0.46
N ARG A 51 3.24 -4.18 -0.49
CA ARG A 51 4.46 -3.36 -0.38
C ARG A 51 4.22 -1.86 -0.48
N VAL A 52 3.18 -1.40 -1.15
CA VAL A 52 2.94 0.05 -1.38
C VAL A 52 1.89 0.62 -0.43
N LEU A 53 0.86 -0.15 -0.08
CA LEU A 53 -0.26 0.30 0.77
C LEU A 53 -0.08 -0.08 2.24
N VAL A 54 0.61 -1.19 2.53
CA VAL A 54 0.69 -1.74 3.90
C VAL A 54 2.06 -1.51 4.51
N THR A 55 3.10 -1.25 3.71
CA THR A 55 4.41 -0.87 4.26
C THR A 55 4.30 0.50 4.94
N PRO A 56 4.43 0.58 6.27
CA PRO A 56 4.16 1.78 7.05
C PRO A 56 5.28 2.83 6.94
N GLN A 57 6.13 2.78 5.91
CA GLN A 57 7.23 3.75 5.74
C GLN A 57 6.83 4.92 4.83
N ASP A 58 5.96 4.68 3.84
CA ASP A 58 5.58 5.70 2.85
C ASP A 58 4.23 6.37 3.16
N LEU A 59 3.39 5.75 3.99
CA LEU A 59 2.08 6.29 4.38
C LEU A 59 2.05 7.21 5.63
N PRO A 60 2.86 7.04 6.70
CA PRO A 60 2.61 7.79 7.92
C PRO A 60 2.91 9.29 7.74
N THR A 61 3.90 9.66 6.93
CA THR A 61 4.26 11.08 6.78
C THR A 61 3.18 11.88 6.03
N LEU A 62 2.68 11.35 4.90
CA LEU A 62 1.70 12.04 4.05
C LEU A 62 0.31 12.15 4.68
N VAL A 63 -0.11 11.15 5.48
CA VAL A 63 -1.43 11.15 6.12
C VAL A 63 -1.41 11.95 7.42
N VAL A 64 -0.28 11.96 8.15
CA VAL A 64 -0.10 12.82 9.33
C VAL A 64 -0.11 14.29 8.91
N GLU A 65 0.55 14.68 7.81
CA GLU A 65 0.52 16.06 7.32
C GLU A 65 -0.90 16.53 6.95
N LYS A 66 -1.69 15.69 6.26
CA LYS A 66 -3.08 16.01 5.93
C LYS A 66 -4.02 16.07 7.14
N ALA A 67 -3.81 15.20 8.13
CA ALA A 67 -4.65 15.16 9.32
C ALA A 67 -4.31 16.29 10.30
N VAL A 68 -3.03 16.66 10.40
CA VAL A 68 -2.58 17.78 11.24
C VAL A 68 -2.89 19.12 10.56
N GLY A 69 -2.62 19.26 9.26
CA GLY A 69 -2.86 20.49 8.50
C GLY A 69 -4.34 20.80 8.24
N GLY A 70 -5.24 19.82 8.34
CA GLY A 70 -6.69 20.04 8.22
C GLY A 70 -7.40 20.38 9.53
N VAL A 71 -6.74 20.22 10.68
CA VAL A 71 -7.33 20.40 12.02
C VAL A 71 -6.81 21.66 12.72
N LEU A 72 -5.66 22.20 12.33
CA LEU A 72 -5.25 23.53 12.78
C LEU A 72 -5.89 24.59 11.88
N PRO A 73 -6.77 25.46 12.41
CA PRO A 73 -7.10 26.69 11.69
C PRO A 73 -5.81 27.48 11.46
N ASP A 74 -5.61 27.96 10.23
CA ASP A 74 -4.52 28.86 9.87
C ASP A 74 -4.51 30.03 10.87
N PRO A 75 -3.46 30.21 11.70
CA PRO A 75 -3.42 31.29 12.68
C PRO A 75 -3.24 32.68 12.04
N GLU A 76 -3.11 32.77 10.71
CA GLU A 76 -2.86 34.03 10.00
C GLU A 76 -4.14 34.79 9.56
N GLU A 77 -5.33 34.41 10.04
CA GLU A 77 -6.58 35.11 9.68
C GLU A 77 -7.34 35.75 10.86
N SER A 78 -6.72 35.86 12.04
CA SER A 78 -7.35 36.58 13.17
C SER A 78 -6.34 37.20 14.16
N ASP A 79 -5.51 38.14 13.70
CA ASP A 79 -5.01 39.22 14.56
C ASP A 79 -4.48 40.39 13.71
N SER A 80 -5.41 41.20 13.21
CA SER A 80 -5.12 42.61 12.92
C SER A 80 -5.65 43.42 14.11
N PRO A 81 -4.80 43.73 15.12
CA PRO A 81 -5.17 44.66 16.15
C PRO A 81 -5.22 46.08 15.56
N ASP A 82 -6.33 46.74 15.80
CA ASP A 82 -6.48 48.18 15.69
C ASP A 82 -5.30 48.89 16.38
N ASN A 83 -4.57 49.74 15.65
CA ASN A 83 -3.71 50.80 16.18
C ASN A 83 -3.44 51.87 15.11
N GLU A 84 -4.31 52.88 15.07
CA GLU A 84 -4.04 54.34 15.24
C GLU A 84 -5.16 55.19 14.63
#